data_AF-A0A9N9EDL5-F1
#
_entry.id   AF-A0A9N9EDL5-F1
#
_cell.length_a   1.000
_cell.length_b   1.000
_cell.length_c   1.000
_cell.angle_alpha   90.00
_cell.angle_beta   90.00
_cell.angle_gamma   90.00
#
_symmetry.space_group_name_H-M   'P 1'
#
loop_
_entity.id
_entity.type
_entity.pdbx_description
1 polymer ?
#
loop_
_entity_poly.entity_id
_entity_poly.type
_entity_poly.pdbx_seq_one_letter_code
_entity_poly.pdbx_strand_id
1 'polypeptide(L)'
;MILRTGEQIKCAHIDDIRIVETRTEVLYKNSTITFLDLSFSKFNFEDIRTLSDALCINDCITSLKLYSCGLDSKDAELLADALCKNTILCSLDVSSNYLYDEGEKATKLYKQT
;
A
#
# COMPACT_ATOMS: atom_id res chain seq x y z
N MET A 1 14.12 -4.37 13.50
CA MET A 1 14.41 -2.96 13.82
C MET A 1 13.36 -2.47 14.81
N ILE A 2 13.77 -1.98 15.98
CA ILE A 2 12.87 -1.59 17.09
C ILE A 2 12.25 -0.23 16.76
N LEU A 3 10.92 -0.17 16.59
CA LEU A 3 10.21 1.12 16.57
C LEU A 3 10.25 1.70 17.97
N ARG A 4 11.18 2.64 18.22
CA ARG A 4 11.16 3.42 19.47
C ARG A 4 10.02 4.42 19.40
N THR A 5 8.95 4.09 20.09
CA THR A 5 7.87 5.02 20.49
C THR A 5 8.51 6.11 21.36
N GLY A 6 8.68 7.33 20.85
CA GLY A 6 9.25 8.40 21.66
C GLY A 6 9.36 9.77 21.02
N GLU A 7 9.82 9.89 19.77
CA GLU A 7 10.07 11.22 19.17
C GLU A 7 9.78 11.21 17.68
N GLN A 8 8.85 12.08 17.24
CA GLN A 8 8.59 12.54 15.87
C GLN A 8 9.28 11.78 14.73
N ILE A 9 8.90 10.52 14.49
CA ILE A 9 9.39 9.77 13.33
C ILE A 9 8.53 10.18 12.13
N LYS A 10 8.98 11.23 11.42
CA LYS A 10 8.29 11.77 10.23
C LYS A 10 8.40 10.85 9.01
N CYS A 11 9.24 9.82 9.05
CA CYS A 11 9.40 8.84 7.98
C CYS A 11 9.71 7.45 8.56
N ALA A 12 8.91 6.46 8.20
CA ALA A 12 9.24 5.05 8.46
C ALA A 12 9.75 4.44 7.15
N HIS A 13 11.05 4.11 7.10
CA HIS A 13 11.63 3.25 6.09
C HIS A 13 11.70 1.84 6.70
N ILE A 14 10.97 0.88 6.14
CA ILE A 14 10.93 -0.47 6.69
C ILE A 14 11.29 -1.43 5.57
N ASP A 15 12.60 -1.70 5.46
CA ASP A 15 13.12 -2.77 4.62
C ASP A 15 12.74 -4.13 5.25
N ASP A 16 12.12 -4.97 4.43
CA ASP A 16 12.04 -6.43 4.60
C ASP A 16 11.22 -6.98 5.79
N ILE A 17 9.94 -6.58 5.91
CA ILE A 17 8.99 -7.18 6.87
C ILE A 17 7.65 -7.51 6.19
N ARG A 18 7.27 -8.81 6.21
CA ARG A 18 5.92 -9.31 5.87
C ARG A 18 4.87 -8.56 6.70
N ILE A 19 3.84 -8.00 6.06
CA ILE A 19 2.88 -7.06 6.66
C ILE A 19 2.04 -7.63 7.82
N VAL A 20 1.97 -8.95 7.95
CA VAL A 20 0.79 -9.62 8.52
C VAL A 20 0.47 -9.30 9.98
N GLU A 21 1.41 -8.83 10.82
CA GLU A 21 1.08 -8.67 12.27
C GLU A 21 1.56 -7.37 12.94
N THR A 22 2.64 -6.72 12.50
CA THR A 22 3.21 -5.57 13.24
C THR A 22 3.04 -4.20 12.58
N ARG A 23 2.68 -4.14 11.29
CA ARG A 23 2.59 -2.88 10.53
C ARG A 23 1.18 -2.30 10.47
N THR A 24 0.16 -3.12 10.66
CA THR A 24 -1.25 -2.70 10.68
C THR A 24 -1.54 -1.89 11.94
N GLU A 25 -1.11 -2.33 13.13
CA GLU A 25 -1.30 -1.51 14.34
C GLU A 25 -0.72 -0.10 14.22
N VAL A 26 0.41 0.06 13.51
CA VAL A 26 0.98 1.37 13.21
C VAL A 26 -0.03 2.17 12.39
N LEU A 27 -0.60 1.65 11.31
CA LEU A 27 -1.59 2.39 10.50
C LEU A 27 -2.89 2.69 11.26
N TYR A 28 -3.39 1.76 12.08
CA TYR A 28 -4.65 1.92 12.81
C TYR A 28 -4.53 2.85 14.04
N LYS A 29 -3.37 2.93 14.69
CA LYS A 29 -3.13 3.73 15.91
C LYS A 29 -2.20 4.93 15.69
N ASN A 30 -1.72 5.15 14.46
CA ASN A 30 -0.81 6.24 14.17
C ASN A 30 -1.51 7.59 14.19
N SER A 31 -1.01 8.48 15.06
CA SER A 31 -1.42 9.88 15.15
C SER A 31 -0.32 10.88 14.73
N THR A 32 0.83 10.41 14.23
CA THR A 32 2.03 11.29 14.03
C THR A 32 2.76 11.11 12.71
N ILE A 33 2.74 9.92 12.11
CA ILE A 33 3.38 9.62 10.83
C ILE A 33 2.53 10.20 9.72
N THR A 34 3.10 11.13 8.97
CA THR A 34 2.46 11.79 7.82
C THR A 34 2.98 11.28 6.48
N PHE A 35 4.16 10.65 6.48
CA PHE A 35 4.81 10.06 5.30
C PHE A 35 5.17 8.61 5.58
N LEU A 36 4.72 7.72 4.70
CA LEU A 36 4.98 6.28 4.80
C LEU A 36 5.58 5.76 3.49
N ASP A 37 6.76 5.15 3.59
CA ASP A 37 7.43 4.52 2.45
C ASP A 37 7.45 3.01 2.64
N LEU A 38 6.75 2.30 1.75
CA LEU A 38 6.70 0.85 1.70
C LEU A 38 7.27 0.30 0.39
N SER A 39 8.05 1.11 -0.34
CA SER A 39 8.62 0.74 -1.64
C SER A 39 9.44 -0.55 -1.55
N PHE A 40 9.49 -1.31 -2.65
CA PHE A 40 10.19 -2.59 -2.76
C PHE A 40 9.73 -3.68 -1.79
N SER A 41 8.60 -3.49 -1.10
CA SER A 41 8.01 -4.51 -0.25
C SER A 41 7.11 -5.42 -1.09
N LYS A 42 7.24 -6.74 -0.90
CA LYS A 42 6.34 -7.69 -1.55
C LYS A 42 5.07 -7.87 -0.72
N PHE A 43 3.94 -7.44 -1.29
CA PHE A 43 2.63 -7.63 -0.68
C PHE A 43 1.89 -8.81 -1.30
N ASN A 44 1.10 -9.49 -0.48
CA ASN A 44 0.03 -10.33 -0.98
C ASN A 44 -1.30 -9.53 -0.96
N PHE A 45 -2.33 -10.06 -1.61
CA PHE A 45 -3.63 -9.40 -1.72
C PHE A 45 -4.27 -9.05 -0.36
N GLU A 46 -4.08 -9.87 0.68
CA GLU A 46 -4.61 -9.61 2.03
C GLU A 46 -3.86 -8.48 2.73
N ASP A 47 -2.55 -8.36 2.47
CA ASP A 47 -1.76 -7.23 2.95
C ASP A 47 -2.29 -5.91 2.38
N ILE A 48 -2.65 -5.88 1.08
CA ILE A 48 -3.20 -4.70 0.41
C ILE A 48 -4.63 -4.40 0.87
N ARG A 49 -5.47 -5.42 1.06
CA ARG A 49 -6.79 -5.25 1.68
C ARG A 49 -6.65 -4.57 3.03
N THR A 50 -5.77 -5.06 3.89
CA THR A 50 -5.61 -4.53 5.24
C THR A 50 -5.04 -3.11 5.23
N LEU A 51 -4.10 -2.82 4.32
CA LEU A 51 -3.59 -1.45 4.09
C LEU A 51 -4.71 -0.51 3.64
N SER A 52 -5.57 -0.96 2.72
CA SER A 52 -6.70 -0.18 2.19
C SER A 52 -7.72 0.13 3.29
N ASP A 53 -8.06 -0.86 4.12
CA ASP A 53 -8.96 -0.67 5.26
C ASP A 53 -8.35 0.30 6.28
N ALA A 54 -7.05 0.21 6.54
CA ALA A 54 -6.37 1.13 7.45
C ALA A 54 -6.33 2.56 6.89
N LEU A 55 -6.12 2.73 5.57
CA LEU A 55 -6.20 4.02 4.91
C LEU A 55 -7.60 4.62 4.99
N CYS A 56 -8.67 3.83 4.99
CA CYS A 56 -10.04 4.37 5.12
C CYS A 56 -10.27 5.13 6.44
N ILE A 57 -9.54 4.77 7.50
CA ILE A 57 -9.71 5.34 8.83
C ILE A 57 -8.53 6.20 9.29
N ASN A 58 -7.36 6.07 8.67
CA ASN A 58 -6.18 6.84 9.05
C ASN A 58 -6.32 8.30 8.59
N ASP A 59 -6.18 9.22 9.53
CA ASP A 59 -6.34 10.66 9.34
C ASP A 59 -5.03 11.44 9.38
N CYS A 60 -3.89 10.75 9.41
CA CYS A 60 -2.57 11.35 9.58
C CYS A 60 -1.66 11.22 8.35
N ILE A 61 -1.74 10.09 7.64
CA ILE A 61 -0.86 9.82 6.49
C ILE A 61 -1.32 10.67 5.30
N THR A 62 -0.46 11.62 4.93
CA THR A 62 -0.64 12.52 3.79
C THR A 62 0.13 12.06 2.55
N SER A 63 1.11 11.17 2.71
CA SER A 63 1.93 10.67 1.60
C SER A 63 2.28 9.19 1.79
N LEU A 64 2.02 8.39 0.76
CA LEU A 64 2.28 6.95 0.73
C LEU A 64 3.09 6.58 -0.52
N LYS A 65 4.15 5.78 -0.34
CA LYS A 65 4.88 5.17 -1.46
C LYS A 65 4.77 3.64 -1.44
N LEU A 66 4.39 3.10 -2.58
CA LEU A 66 4.24 1.69 -2.92
C LEU A 66 5.02 1.37 -4.21
N TYR A 67 6.16 2.05 -4.42
CA TYR A 67 6.97 1.87 -5.62
C TYR A 67 7.50 0.43 -5.71
N SER A 68 7.31 -0.22 -6.86
CA SER A 68 7.85 -1.56 -7.10
C SER A 68 7.46 -2.61 -6.04
N CYS A 69 6.19 -2.60 -5.62
CA CYS A 69 5.66 -3.53 -4.61
C CYS A 69 4.95 -4.77 -5.20
N GLY A 70 4.86 -4.85 -6.53
CA GLY A 70 4.23 -5.95 -7.24
C GLY A 70 2.69 -5.93 -7.20
N LEU A 71 2.09 -4.75 -7.03
CA LEU A 71 0.63 -4.58 -7.06
C LEU A 71 0.07 -4.94 -8.43
N ASP A 72 -1.09 -5.59 -8.47
CA ASP A 72 -1.86 -5.85 -9.69
C ASP A 72 -3.11 -4.95 -9.81
N SER A 73 -3.93 -5.17 -10.84
CA SER A 73 -5.15 -4.39 -11.05
C SER A 73 -6.18 -4.53 -9.93
N LYS A 74 -6.27 -5.69 -9.26
CA LYS A 74 -7.19 -5.89 -8.13
C LYS A 74 -6.71 -5.17 -6.88
N ASP A 75 -5.40 -5.16 -6.66
CA ASP A 75 -4.79 -4.38 -5.58
C ASP A 75 -5.05 -2.88 -5.79
N ALA A 76 -4.98 -2.39 -7.03
CA ALA A 76 -5.31 -1.00 -7.36
C ALA A 76 -6.79 -0.66 -7.13
N GLU A 77 -7.73 -1.57 -7.43
CA GLU A 77 -9.15 -1.37 -7.13
C GLU A 77 -9.38 -1.17 -5.63
N LEU A 78 -8.76 -1.99 -4.77
CA LEU A 78 -8.86 -1.85 -3.31
C LEU A 78 -8.32 -0.51 -2.82
N LEU A 79 -7.15 -0.12 -3.32
CA LEU A 79 -6.54 1.16 -2.97
C LEU A 79 -7.42 2.33 -3.45
N ALA A 80 -7.98 2.27 -4.66
CA ALA A 80 -8.87 3.30 -5.18
C ALA A 80 -10.13 3.49 -4.32
N ASP A 81 -10.75 2.40 -3.88
CA ASP A 81 -11.89 2.42 -2.96
C ASP A 81 -11.54 3.09 -1.62
N ALA A 82 -10.35 2.81 -1.09
CA ALA A 82 -9.87 3.44 0.14
C ALA A 82 -9.60 4.95 -0.05
N LEU A 83 -9.00 5.34 -1.17
CA LEU A 83 -8.73 6.74 -1.50
C LEU A 83 -10.00 7.56 -1.72
N CYS A 84 -11.09 6.94 -2.19
CA CYS A 84 -12.38 7.63 -2.29
C CYS A 84 -12.94 8.03 -0.91
N LYS A 85 -12.53 7.33 0.16
CA LYS A 85 -12.95 7.60 1.55
C LYS A 85 -11.92 8.42 2.31
N ASN A 86 -10.63 8.26 2.00
CA ASN A 86 -9.55 9.01 2.64
C ASN A 86 -9.43 10.42 2.02
N THR A 87 -9.72 11.45 2.81
CA THR A 87 -9.67 12.85 2.36
C THR A 87 -8.37 13.57 2.73
N ILE A 88 -7.42 12.89 3.36
CA ILE A 88 -6.18 13.48 3.91
C ILE A 88 -4.95 13.11 3.08
N LEU A 89 -4.97 11.96 2.41
CA LEU A 89 -3.87 11.52 1.56
C LEU A 89 -3.74 12.45 0.34
N CYS A 90 -2.64 13.18 0.28
CA CYS A 90 -2.34 14.14 -0.78
C CYS A 90 -1.42 13.56 -1.86
N SER A 91 -0.66 12.51 -1.53
CA SER A 91 0.34 11.94 -2.44
C SER A 91 0.36 10.42 -2.35
N LEU A 92 0.27 9.76 -3.50
CA LEU A 92 0.41 8.32 -3.64
C LEU A 92 1.34 8.00 -4.82
N ASP A 93 2.38 7.21 -4.55
CA ASP A 93 3.26 6.66 -5.58
C ASP A 93 3.05 5.14 -5.69
N VAL A 94 2.46 4.70 -6.79
CA VAL A 94 2.26 3.28 -7.15
C VAL A 94 3.01 2.93 -8.44
N SER A 95 4.04 3.68 -8.80
CA SER A 95 4.80 3.43 -10.02
C SER A 95 5.62 2.13 -9.93
N SER A 96 6.01 1.59 -11.10
CA SER A 96 6.69 0.29 -11.23
C SER A 96 5.91 -0.90 -10.64
N ASN A 97 4.57 -0.86 -10.72
CA ASN A 97 3.68 -2.00 -10.41
C ASN A 97 2.99 -2.54 -11.67
N TYR A 98 2.28 -3.66 -11.55
CA TYR A 98 1.59 -4.38 -12.63
C TYR A 98 0.13 -3.92 -12.81
N LEU A 99 -0.15 -2.63 -12.62
CA LEU A 99 -1.52 -2.10 -12.57
C LEU A 99 -2.26 -2.10 -13.92
N TYR A 100 -1.51 -2.15 -15.02
CA TYR A 100 -2.03 -2.01 -16.39
C TYR A 100 -1.99 -3.31 -17.19
N ASP A 101 -1.73 -4.46 -16.55
CA ASP A 101 -1.61 -5.71 -17.27
C ASP A 101 -2.99 -6.33 -17.57
N GLU A 102 -3.74 -5.67 -18.46
CA GLU A 102 -4.87 -6.27 -19.17
C GLU A 102 -4.38 -7.27 -20.26
N GLY A 103 -3.06 -7.38 -20.47
CA GLY A 103 -2.43 -8.09 -21.59
C GLY A 103 -2.36 -9.62 -21.47
N GLU A 104 -2.32 -10.19 -20.26
CA GLU A 104 -2.20 -11.65 -20.12
C GLU A 104 -3.52 -12.41 -20.26
N LYS A 105 -4.69 -11.75 -20.14
CA LYS A 105 -5.98 -12.43 -20.39
C LYS A 105 -6.32 -12.54 -21.86
N ALA A 106 -5.80 -11.67 -22.72
CA ALA A 106 -6.12 -11.68 -24.16
C ALA A 106 -5.36 -12.78 -24.94
N THR A 107 -4.18 -13.22 -24.49
CA THR A 107 -3.37 -14.20 -25.24
C THR A 107 -3.79 -15.66 -25.07
N LYS A 108 -4.69 -15.96 -24.11
CA LYS A 108 -5.27 -17.31 -23.96
C LYS A 108 -6.45 -17.60 -24.91
N LEU A 109 -7.00 -16.58 -25.57
CA LEU A 109 -8.12 -16.71 -26.50
C LEU A 109 -7.70 -16.93 -27.97
N TYR A 110 -6.44 -16.68 -28.33
CA TYR A 110 -5.97 -16.79 -29.72
C TYR A 110 -5.24 -18.09 -30.09
N LYS A 111 -5.23 -19.12 -29.21
CA LYS A 111 -4.60 -20.43 -29.50
C LYS A 111 -5.57 -21.62 -29.62
N GLN A 112 -6.87 -21.39 -29.76
CA GLN A 112 -7.87 -22.45 -30.01
C GLN A 112 -8.88 -22.06 -31.09
N THR A 113 -8.41 -21.63 -32.25
CA THR A 113 -9.18 -21.66 -33.50
C THR A 113 -8.23 -21.93 -34.65
#